data_AF-A0A847TYU6-F1
#
_entry.id   AF-A0A847TYU6-F1
#
_cell.length_a   1.000
_cell.length_b   1.000
_cell.length_c   1.000
_cell.angle_alpha   90.00
_cell.angle_beta   90.00
_cell.angle_gamma   90.00
#
_symmetry.space_group_name_H-M   'P 1'
#
loop_
_entity.id
_entity.type
_entity.pdbx_description
1 polymer ?
#
loop_
_entity_poly.entity_id
_entity_poly.type
_entity_poly.pdbx_seq_one_letter_code
_entity_poly.pdbx_strand_id
1 'polypeptide(L)'
;MTGTVRRAGAFAAVGTLAVAVPAATGFRSLELATVAAIAPFVIVAALGVTVIGQDSRLFDLFARPGDYEDGKLYGLAAFSLAAAGLALLAVRFSLPVPVFVGVVVIVAYGNLGQRLAYTVRADEVVATAGFVLVGFVAGVAGQVLGTRIQAAVGEGAAAVDLPLVLFLAASGAFVAALLRSVLFERDDPLVMLTVGLLLWLFFELDPSVTARRVVIALAVTVLLGYLSYALDTASLPGMLTGVLLSFLTIVLGGFGWFAMLITFFGLGGLSTKYRYDEKLDRGIAEENDGARGSGNVLANSIVALFAVVAAAASPSHIAVDPLLFFYAFAGAVAAAMTDTFSSEFGGLYDNPRLITTLRPVEPGTDGGVTWQGVAAGAVGAGIIAGIAALTQDISTVGSGVILLCGLVGMTVDSLLGATVEGSVVGNQGVNMLATLAAALAGVGVVLVVGLL
;
A
#
# COMPACT_ATOMS: atom_id res chain seq x y z
N MET A 1 4.49 -6.27 30.80
CA MET A 1 4.70 -6.76 29.42
C MET A 1 4.14 -8.17 29.16
N THR A 2 4.09 -9.08 30.14
CA THR A 2 3.58 -10.46 29.94
C THR A 2 2.08 -10.56 29.60
N GLY A 3 1.26 -9.59 30.02
CA GLY A 3 -0.18 -9.55 29.70
C GLY A 3 -0.49 -9.30 28.22
N THR A 4 0.32 -8.51 27.51
CA THR A 4 0.05 -8.13 26.11
C THR A 4 0.35 -9.28 25.15
N VAL A 5 1.41 -10.05 25.38
CA VAL A 5 1.75 -11.25 24.57
C VAL A 5 0.70 -12.35 24.78
N ARG A 6 0.29 -12.60 26.05
CA ARG A 6 -0.76 -13.58 26.36
C ARG A 6 -2.08 -13.22 25.69
N ARG A 7 -2.49 -11.94 25.74
CA ARG A 7 -3.68 -11.45 25.04
C ARG A 7 -3.57 -11.62 23.54
N ALA A 8 -2.45 -11.24 22.93
CA ALA A 8 -2.25 -11.42 21.49
C ALA A 8 -2.30 -12.91 21.08
N GLY A 9 -1.74 -13.81 21.90
CA GLY A 9 -1.85 -15.25 21.70
C GLY A 9 -3.29 -15.77 21.82
N ALA A 10 -4.10 -15.19 22.70
CA ALA A 10 -5.51 -15.52 22.82
C ALA A 10 -6.32 -15.09 21.59
N PHE A 11 -6.07 -13.88 21.06
CA PHE A 11 -6.65 -13.44 19.78
C PHE A 11 -6.19 -14.31 18.60
N ALA A 12 -4.91 -14.71 18.57
CA ALA A 12 -4.40 -15.65 17.57
C ALA A 12 -5.13 -17.00 17.63
N ALA A 13 -5.38 -17.54 18.83
CA ALA A 13 -6.15 -18.77 19.01
C ALA A 13 -7.60 -18.65 18.50
N VAL A 14 -8.25 -17.50 18.73
CA VAL A 14 -9.57 -17.20 18.15
C VAL A 14 -9.48 -17.08 16.62
N GLY A 15 -8.43 -16.46 16.09
CA GLY A 15 -8.19 -16.37 14.65
C GLY A 15 -8.03 -17.73 13.97
N THR A 16 -7.45 -18.72 14.66
CA THR A 16 -7.31 -20.10 14.16
C THR A 16 -8.65 -20.79 13.89
N LEU A 17 -9.76 -20.31 14.46
CA LEU A 17 -11.10 -20.79 14.10
C LEU A 17 -11.41 -20.61 12.60
N ALA A 18 -10.72 -19.70 11.90
CA ALA A 18 -10.85 -19.53 10.46
C ALA A 18 -10.56 -20.81 9.67
N VAL A 19 -9.71 -21.70 10.19
CA VAL A 19 -9.38 -22.98 9.56
C VAL A 19 -10.59 -23.93 9.48
N ALA A 20 -11.63 -23.71 10.29
CA ALA A 20 -12.86 -24.49 10.22
C ALA A 20 -13.77 -24.11 9.03
N VAL A 21 -13.66 -22.88 8.51
CA VAL A 21 -14.51 -22.37 7.43
C VAL A 21 -14.33 -23.14 6.10
N PRO A 22 -13.10 -23.46 5.65
CA PRO A 22 -12.90 -24.38 4.52
C PRO A 22 -13.60 -25.73 4.66
N ALA A 23 -13.75 -26.27 5.87
CA ALA A 23 -14.47 -27.53 6.06
C ALA A 23 -15.99 -27.33 5.94
N ALA A 24 -16.51 -26.16 6.33
CA ALA A 24 -17.92 -25.83 6.23
C ALA A 24 -18.41 -25.76 4.76
N THR A 25 -17.52 -25.55 3.78
CA THR A 25 -17.94 -25.56 2.36
C THR A 25 -18.32 -26.95 1.84
N GLY A 26 -18.14 -28.02 2.63
CA GLY A 26 -18.60 -29.37 2.30
C GLY A 26 -20.08 -29.64 2.51
N PHE A 27 -20.76 -28.76 3.24
CA PHE A 27 -22.19 -28.94 3.45
C PHE A 27 -22.93 -28.75 2.12
N ARG A 28 -23.78 -29.72 1.78
CA ARG A 28 -24.62 -29.64 0.56
C ARG A 28 -25.61 -28.48 0.59
N SER A 29 -26.04 -28.08 1.78
CA SER A 29 -26.91 -26.91 1.97
C SER A 29 -26.05 -25.66 2.17
N LEU A 30 -26.25 -24.66 1.31
CA LEU A 30 -25.62 -23.35 1.44
C LEU A 30 -25.97 -22.68 2.77
N GLU A 31 -27.18 -22.88 3.28
CA GLU A 31 -27.61 -22.34 4.58
C GLU A 31 -26.81 -22.97 5.72
N LEU A 32 -26.65 -24.30 5.72
CA LEU A 32 -25.85 -25.01 6.72
C LEU A 32 -24.37 -24.62 6.62
N ALA A 33 -23.82 -24.51 5.41
CA ALA A 33 -22.46 -24.02 5.19
C ALA A 33 -22.26 -22.61 5.76
N THR A 34 -23.22 -21.72 5.52
CA THR A 34 -23.19 -20.34 6.03
C THR A 34 -23.19 -20.32 7.56
N VAL A 35 -24.13 -21.04 8.19
CA VAL A 35 -24.24 -21.12 9.65
C VAL A 35 -22.97 -21.73 10.25
N ALA A 36 -22.49 -22.85 9.69
CA ALA A 36 -21.29 -23.53 10.18
C ALA A 36 -20.03 -22.65 10.06
N ALA A 37 -19.93 -21.83 9.01
CA ALA A 37 -18.80 -20.91 8.82
C ALA A 37 -18.80 -19.73 9.80
N ILE A 38 -19.96 -19.12 10.07
CA ILE A 38 -20.04 -17.92 10.93
C ILE A 38 -20.19 -18.25 12.42
N ALA A 39 -20.80 -19.39 12.75
CA ALA A 39 -21.17 -19.73 14.13
C ALA A 39 -19.99 -19.70 15.13
N PRO A 40 -18.79 -20.24 14.82
CA PRO A 40 -17.66 -20.18 15.75
C PRO A 40 -17.34 -18.75 16.19
N PHE A 41 -17.39 -17.79 15.26
CA PHE A 41 -17.08 -16.40 15.52
C PHE A 41 -18.22 -15.66 16.21
N VAL A 42 -19.47 -15.89 15.78
CA VAL A 42 -20.65 -15.28 16.41
C VAL A 42 -20.78 -15.75 17.86
N ILE A 43 -20.49 -17.03 18.14
CA ILE A 43 -20.48 -17.59 19.50
C ILE A 43 -19.41 -16.90 20.34
N VAL A 44 -18.17 -16.76 19.86
CA VAL A 44 -17.11 -16.05 20.60
C VAL A 44 -17.51 -14.60 20.89
N ALA A 45 -18.09 -13.90 19.91
CA ALA A 45 -18.56 -12.53 20.11
C ALA A 45 -19.68 -12.45 21.15
N ALA A 46 -20.68 -13.33 21.07
CA ALA A 46 -21.78 -13.39 22.02
C ALA A 46 -21.30 -13.70 23.45
N LEU A 47 -20.39 -14.66 23.60
CA LEU A 47 -19.79 -15.02 24.88
C LEU A 47 -19.01 -13.84 25.47
N GLY A 48 -18.23 -13.12 24.66
CA GLY A 48 -17.43 -11.97 25.09
C GLY A 48 -18.26 -10.79 25.63
N VAL A 49 -19.50 -10.64 25.18
CA VAL A 49 -20.39 -9.51 25.56
C VAL A 49 -21.41 -9.90 26.63
N THR A 50 -21.81 -11.17 26.70
CA THR A 50 -22.92 -11.61 27.57
C THR A 50 -22.51 -12.54 28.71
N VAL A 51 -21.49 -13.38 28.53
CA VAL A 51 -21.13 -14.44 29.50
C VAL A 51 -19.83 -14.12 30.24
N ILE A 52 -18.82 -13.59 29.53
CA ILE A 52 -17.50 -13.31 30.08
C ILE A 52 -17.54 -11.96 30.80
N GLY A 53 -17.78 -12.00 32.11
CA GLY A 53 -17.79 -10.81 32.98
C GLY A 53 -16.41 -10.47 33.56
N GLN A 54 -16.28 -9.25 34.11
CA GLN A 54 -15.03 -8.70 34.67
C GLN A 54 -14.35 -9.60 35.71
N ASP A 55 -15.11 -10.35 36.50
CA ASP A 55 -14.57 -11.23 37.55
C ASP A 55 -13.91 -12.52 37.01
N SER A 56 -13.93 -12.73 35.70
CA SER A 56 -13.42 -13.95 35.07
C SER A 56 -11.98 -13.81 34.58
N ARG A 57 -11.20 -14.90 34.70
CA ARG A 57 -9.84 -14.97 34.13
C ARG A 57 -9.80 -14.81 32.61
N LEU A 58 -10.91 -15.14 31.93
CA LEU A 58 -11.05 -14.96 30.50
C LEU A 58 -11.20 -13.48 30.14
N PHE A 59 -11.89 -12.70 30.98
CA PHE A 59 -11.95 -11.26 30.82
C PHE A 59 -10.56 -10.64 30.86
N ASP A 60 -9.78 -10.92 31.92
CA ASP A 60 -8.40 -10.42 32.03
C ASP A 60 -7.47 -10.86 30.89
N LEU A 61 -7.75 -12.01 30.28
CA LEU A 61 -6.96 -12.51 29.16
C LEU A 61 -7.21 -11.71 27.87
N PHE A 62 -8.46 -11.33 27.61
CA PHE A 62 -8.87 -10.69 26.36
C PHE A 62 -9.01 -9.17 26.45
N ALA A 63 -9.27 -8.63 27.65
CA ALA A 63 -9.61 -7.24 27.85
C ALA A 63 -8.51 -6.29 27.36
N ARG A 64 -8.93 -5.27 26.61
CA ARG A 64 -8.17 -4.08 26.23
C ARG A 64 -8.48 -2.95 27.22
N PRO A 65 -7.68 -1.86 27.25
CA PRO A 65 -7.90 -0.77 28.21
C PRO A 65 -9.35 -0.26 28.27
N GLY A 66 -10.01 -0.07 27.13
CA GLY A 66 -11.43 0.35 27.10
C GLY A 66 -12.43 -0.71 27.56
N ASP A 67 -12.12 -2.00 27.39
CA ASP A 67 -13.02 -3.08 27.84
C ASP A 67 -13.17 -3.08 29.37
N TYR A 68 -12.14 -2.63 30.11
CA TYR A 68 -12.20 -2.49 31.57
C TYR A 68 -13.19 -1.42 32.03
N GLU A 69 -13.39 -0.35 31.25
CA GLU A 69 -14.36 0.70 31.55
C GLU A 69 -15.80 0.21 31.30
N ASP A 70 -15.99 -0.53 30.22
CA ASP A 70 -17.30 -1.04 29.80
C ASP A 70 -17.74 -2.33 30.51
N GLY A 71 -16.79 -3.03 31.12
CA GLY A 71 -17.00 -4.34 31.74
C GLY A 71 -17.38 -5.46 30.78
N LYS A 72 -17.14 -5.26 29.48
CA LYS A 72 -17.44 -6.22 28.41
C LYS A 72 -16.30 -6.26 27.39
N LEU A 73 -16.09 -7.43 26.76
CA LEU A 73 -15.02 -7.63 25.80
C LEU A 73 -15.42 -7.16 24.39
N TYR A 74 -15.65 -5.85 24.22
CA TYR A 74 -16.02 -5.29 22.91
C TYR A 74 -14.90 -5.46 21.89
N GLY A 75 -13.63 -5.38 22.30
CA GLY A 75 -12.50 -5.65 21.40
C GLY A 75 -12.51 -7.08 20.83
N LEU A 76 -12.82 -8.09 21.66
CA LEU A 76 -12.94 -9.48 21.22
C LEU A 76 -14.14 -9.66 20.30
N ALA A 77 -15.29 -9.11 20.70
CA ALA A 77 -16.52 -9.21 19.95
C ALA A 77 -16.40 -8.58 18.56
N ALA A 78 -15.81 -7.39 18.45
CA ALA A 78 -15.61 -6.70 17.19
C ALA A 78 -14.67 -7.48 16.26
N PHE A 79 -13.55 -8.00 16.79
CA PHE A 79 -12.63 -8.85 16.02
C PHE A 79 -13.33 -10.11 15.49
N SER A 80 -14.09 -10.80 16.33
CA SER A 80 -14.83 -12.01 15.93
C SER A 80 -15.95 -11.69 14.93
N LEU A 81 -16.69 -10.59 15.10
CA LEU A 81 -17.72 -10.20 14.14
C LEU A 81 -17.15 -9.80 12.79
N ALA A 82 -15.97 -9.19 12.73
CA ALA A 82 -15.27 -8.93 11.46
C ALA A 82 -14.90 -10.23 10.74
N ALA A 83 -14.37 -11.22 11.47
CA ALA A 83 -14.09 -12.54 10.92
C ALA A 83 -15.38 -13.26 10.46
N ALA A 84 -16.49 -13.13 11.21
CA ALA A 84 -17.80 -13.64 10.81
C ALA A 84 -18.30 -12.99 9.52
N GLY A 85 -18.14 -11.67 9.39
CA GLY A 85 -18.48 -10.91 8.18
C GLY A 85 -17.70 -11.38 6.96
N LEU A 86 -16.38 -11.57 7.08
CA LEU A 86 -15.57 -12.13 5.99
C LEU A 86 -15.92 -13.60 5.71
N ALA A 87 -16.22 -14.41 6.72
CA ALA A 87 -16.66 -15.80 6.52
C ALA A 87 -17.99 -15.86 5.75
N LEU A 88 -18.90 -14.92 6.03
CA LEU A 88 -20.13 -14.76 5.24
C LEU A 88 -19.82 -14.40 3.79
N LEU A 89 -18.91 -13.44 3.55
CA LEU A 89 -18.45 -13.12 2.19
C LEU A 89 -17.85 -14.35 1.49
N ALA A 90 -17.05 -15.14 2.21
CA ALA A 90 -16.39 -16.32 1.66
C ALA A 90 -17.37 -17.41 1.20
N VAL A 91 -18.45 -17.61 1.94
CA VAL A 91 -19.45 -18.64 1.62
C VAL A 91 -20.53 -18.13 0.67
N ARG A 92 -20.85 -16.83 0.67
CA ARG A 92 -22.03 -16.28 -0.03
C ARG A 92 -21.73 -15.35 -1.20
N PHE A 93 -20.55 -14.75 -1.24
CA PHE A 93 -20.21 -13.69 -2.18
C PHE A 93 -18.89 -13.94 -2.92
N SER A 94 -18.48 -15.21 -3.05
CA SER A 94 -17.32 -15.65 -3.84
C SER A 94 -15.94 -15.17 -3.36
N LEU A 95 -15.83 -14.58 -2.15
CA LEU A 95 -14.51 -14.36 -1.56
C LEU A 95 -13.80 -15.72 -1.43
N PRO A 96 -12.60 -15.90 -1.99
CA PRO A 96 -11.94 -17.20 -1.96
C PRO A 96 -11.65 -17.63 -0.52
N VAL A 97 -12.10 -18.83 -0.16
CA VAL A 97 -12.03 -19.33 1.21
C VAL A 97 -10.59 -19.40 1.75
N PRO A 98 -9.57 -19.81 0.97
CA PRO A 98 -8.18 -19.73 1.41
C PRO A 98 -7.74 -18.29 1.72
N VAL A 99 -8.18 -17.31 0.92
CA VAL A 99 -7.88 -15.88 1.12
C VAL A 99 -8.50 -15.39 2.43
N PHE A 100 -9.76 -15.75 2.71
CA PHE A 100 -10.38 -15.51 4.01
C PHE A 100 -9.53 -16.03 5.17
N VAL A 101 -9.11 -17.30 5.12
CA VAL A 101 -8.28 -17.89 6.18
C VAL A 101 -6.99 -17.09 6.35
N GLY A 102 -6.33 -16.78 5.22
CA GLY A 102 -5.12 -15.96 5.18
C GLY A 102 -5.29 -14.62 5.89
N VAL A 103 -6.34 -13.88 5.58
CA VAL A 103 -6.62 -12.54 6.17
C VAL A 103 -6.73 -12.62 7.69
N VAL A 104 -7.56 -13.54 8.20
CA VAL A 104 -7.80 -13.66 9.64
C VAL A 104 -6.50 -14.01 10.38
N VAL A 105 -5.74 -14.97 9.87
CA VAL A 105 -4.48 -15.38 10.54
C VAL A 105 -3.36 -14.35 10.37
N ILE A 106 -3.29 -13.62 9.25
CA ILE A 106 -2.32 -12.51 9.07
C ILE A 106 -2.50 -11.47 10.17
N VAL A 107 -3.74 -11.01 10.38
CA VAL A 107 -4.03 -9.98 11.40
C VAL A 107 -3.80 -10.54 12.81
N ALA A 108 -4.29 -11.75 13.10
CA ALA A 108 -4.24 -12.32 14.45
C ALA A 108 -2.81 -12.71 14.87
N TYR A 109 -2.08 -13.44 14.01
CA TYR A 109 -0.71 -13.86 14.29
C TYR A 109 0.30 -12.74 14.05
N GLY A 110 0.03 -11.80 13.14
CA GLY A 110 0.81 -10.56 13.03
C GLY A 110 0.81 -9.79 14.35
N ASN A 111 -0.35 -9.63 15.00
CA ASN A 111 -0.44 -9.00 16.32
C ASN A 111 0.42 -9.72 17.36
N LEU A 112 0.39 -11.06 17.36
CA LEU A 112 1.26 -11.85 18.23
C LEU A 112 2.75 -11.62 17.93
N GLY A 113 3.14 -11.63 16.65
CA GLY A 113 4.51 -11.34 16.21
C GLY A 113 4.99 -9.96 16.64
N GLN A 114 4.13 -8.94 16.52
CA GLN A 114 4.42 -7.58 16.98
C GLN A 114 4.71 -7.56 18.48
N ARG A 115 3.86 -8.22 19.29
CA ARG A 115 4.04 -8.26 20.75
C ARG A 115 5.25 -9.06 21.19
N LEU A 116 5.56 -10.16 20.49
CA LEU A 116 6.78 -10.92 20.74
C LEU A 116 8.03 -10.08 20.42
N ALA A 117 8.05 -9.37 19.30
CA ALA A 117 9.17 -8.49 18.94
C ALA A 117 9.40 -7.38 20.00
N TYR A 118 8.33 -6.79 20.56
CA TYR A 118 8.44 -5.84 21.68
C TYR A 118 9.11 -6.42 22.94
N THR A 119 9.10 -7.74 23.13
CA THR A 119 9.82 -8.36 24.26
C THR A 119 11.33 -8.45 24.05
N VAL A 120 11.78 -8.39 22.79
CA VAL A 120 13.20 -8.43 22.42
C VAL A 120 13.77 -7.03 22.33
N ARG A 121 13.07 -6.10 21.65
CA ARG A 121 13.49 -4.71 21.49
C ARG A 121 12.28 -3.78 21.50
N ALA A 122 12.34 -2.73 22.31
CA ALA A 122 11.30 -1.70 22.40
C ALA A 122 11.45 -0.68 21.26
N ASP A 123 11.36 -1.15 20.02
CA ASP A 123 11.51 -0.36 18.80
C ASP A 123 10.32 -0.65 17.87
N GLU A 124 9.66 0.41 17.38
CA GLU A 124 8.43 0.28 16.59
C GLU A 124 8.66 -0.37 15.23
N VAL A 125 9.82 -0.14 14.63
CA VAL A 125 10.19 -0.73 13.34
C VAL A 125 10.45 -2.22 13.51
N VAL A 126 11.19 -2.62 14.55
CA VAL A 126 11.41 -4.04 14.87
C VAL A 126 10.11 -4.73 15.24
N ALA A 127 9.23 -4.07 15.98
CA ALA A 127 7.90 -4.60 16.29
C ALA A 127 7.06 -4.82 15.02
N THR A 128 7.07 -3.85 14.10
CA THR A 128 6.37 -3.95 12.82
C THR A 128 6.96 -5.02 11.91
N ALA A 129 8.29 -5.16 11.88
CA ALA A 129 8.94 -6.27 11.18
C ALA A 129 8.52 -7.63 11.75
N GLY A 130 8.37 -7.72 13.08
CA GLY A 130 7.79 -8.88 13.75
C GLY A 130 6.34 -9.17 13.34
N PHE A 131 5.51 -8.12 13.20
CA PHE A 131 4.16 -8.25 12.66
C PHE A 131 4.17 -8.80 11.24
N VAL A 132 4.93 -8.18 10.34
CA VAL A 132 4.97 -8.54 8.92
C VAL A 132 5.48 -9.96 8.73
N LEU A 133 6.58 -10.34 9.40
CA LEU A 133 7.19 -11.65 9.27
C LEU A 133 6.25 -12.78 9.77
N VAL A 134 5.72 -12.63 10.98
CA VAL A 134 4.85 -13.66 11.56
C VAL A 134 3.50 -13.70 10.85
N GLY A 135 2.95 -12.54 10.48
CA GLY A 135 1.73 -12.42 9.69
C GLY A 135 1.89 -13.06 8.31
N PHE A 136 3.00 -12.80 7.61
CA PHE A 136 3.31 -13.41 6.31
C PHE A 136 3.39 -14.95 6.41
N VAL A 137 4.16 -15.48 7.34
CA VAL A 137 4.31 -16.94 7.53
C VAL A 137 2.97 -17.58 7.88
N ALA A 138 2.21 -16.97 8.80
CA ALA A 138 0.86 -17.44 9.15
C ALA A 138 -0.09 -17.38 7.95
N GLY A 139 -0.05 -16.31 7.17
CA GLY A 139 -0.86 -16.12 5.96
C GLY A 139 -0.58 -17.17 4.90
N VAL A 140 0.68 -17.48 4.63
CA VAL A 140 1.08 -18.56 3.71
C VAL A 140 0.56 -19.90 4.25
N ALA A 141 0.85 -20.23 5.51
CA ALA A 141 0.42 -21.49 6.11
C ALA A 141 -1.11 -21.64 6.13
N GLY A 142 -1.83 -20.57 6.47
CA GLY A 142 -3.29 -20.52 6.53
C GLY A 142 -3.94 -20.68 5.16
N GLN A 143 -3.45 -19.99 4.13
CA GLN A 143 -3.95 -20.15 2.76
C GLN A 143 -3.68 -21.56 2.25
N VAL A 144 -2.46 -22.09 2.40
CA VAL A 144 -2.13 -23.46 1.99
C VAL A 144 -3.03 -24.47 2.69
N LEU A 145 -3.17 -24.36 4.01
CA LEU A 145 -4.02 -25.25 4.79
C LEU A 145 -5.49 -25.13 4.39
N GLY A 146 -5.97 -23.90 4.19
CA GLY A 146 -7.33 -23.63 3.74
C GLY A 146 -7.62 -24.29 2.39
N THR A 147 -6.72 -24.15 1.41
CA THR A 147 -6.84 -24.83 0.10
C THR A 147 -6.86 -26.35 0.26
N ARG A 148 -6.01 -26.92 1.12
CA ARG A 148 -5.95 -28.38 1.34
C ARG A 148 -7.22 -28.92 2.00
N ILE A 149 -7.77 -28.21 2.98
CA ILE A 149 -9.01 -28.61 3.65
C ILE A 149 -10.18 -28.49 2.67
N GLN A 150 -10.28 -27.38 1.95
CA GLN A 150 -11.33 -27.17 0.96
C GLN A 150 -11.29 -28.25 -0.14
N ALA A 151 -10.09 -28.59 -0.62
CA ALA A 151 -9.89 -29.66 -1.60
C ALA A 151 -10.25 -31.06 -1.07
N ALA A 152 -10.03 -31.33 0.22
CA ALA A 152 -10.39 -32.61 0.84
C ALA A 152 -11.91 -32.80 0.98
N VAL A 153 -12.66 -31.69 1.00
CA VAL A 153 -14.09 -31.66 1.25
C VAL A 153 -14.91 -31.43 -0.03
N GLY A 154 -14.31 -30.86 -1.08
CA GLY A 154 -14.89 -30.70 -2.41
C GLY A 154 -14.59 -31.86 -3.38
N GLU A 155 -15.20 -31.81 -4.57
CA GLU A 155 -14.91 -32.75 -5.66
C GLU A 155 -13.67 -32.30 -6.45
N GLY A 156 -12.48 -32.67 -5.97
CA GLY A 156 -11.22 -32.51 -6.69
C GLY A 156 -10.10 -31.87 -5.89
N ALA A 157 -8.87 -32.34 -6.11
CA ALA A 157 -7.67 -31.78 -5.47
C ALA A 157 -7.33 -30.42 -6.09
N ALA A 158 -7.75 -29.32 -5.45
CA ALA A 158 -7.28 -27.99 -5.83
C ALA A 158 -5.76 -27.89 -5.62
N ALA A 159 -5.03 -27.58 -6.68
CA ALA A 159 -3.59 -27.33 -6.60
C ALA A 159 -3.34 -26.04 -5.83
N VAL A 160 -2.30 -26.04 -5.00
CA VAL A 160 -1.85 -24.83 -4.32
C VAL A 160 -1.01 -24.01 -5.29
N ASP A 161 -1.53 -22.86 -5.73
CA ASP A 161 -0.74 -21.86 -6.46
C ASP A 161 0.16 -21.11 -5.47
N LEU A 162 1.38 -21.63 -5.29
CA LEU A 162 2.33 -21.07 -4.34
C LEU A 162 2.74 -19.62 -4.69
N PRO A 163 3.05 -19.25 -5.95
CA PRO A 163 3.26 -17.85 -6.34
C PRO A 163 2.15 -16.91 -5.88
N LEU A 164 0.88 -17.26 -6.15
CA LEU A 164 -0.26 -16.43 -5.76
C LEU A 164 -0.39 -16.34 -4.23
N VAL A 165 -0.24 -17.46 -3.52
CA VAL A 165 -0.29 -17.49 -2.04
C VAL A 165 0.79 -16.59 -1.43
N LEU A 166 2.02 -16.65 -1.93
CA LEU A 166 3.12 -15.80 -1.45
C LEU A 166 2.82 -14.32 -1.71
N PHE A 167 2.29 -13.99 -2.89
CA PHE A 167 1.89 -12.62 -3.23
C PHE A 167 0.79 -12.10 -2.29
N LEU A 168 -0.31 -12.85 -2.12
CA LEU A 168 -1.43 -12.43 -1.28
C LEU A 168 -1.05 -12.34 0.19
N ALA A 169 -0.26 -13.29 0.71
CA ALA A 169 0.20 -13.26 2.09
C ALA A 169 1.11 -12.04 2.36
N ALA A 170 2.01 -11.72 1.44
CA ALA A 170 2.90 -10.55 1.56
C ALA A 170 2.13 -9.24 1.46
N SER A 171 1.27 -9.10 0.44
CA SER A 171 0.37 -7.93 0.29
C SER A 171 -0.46 -7.71 1.54
N GLY A 172 -1.07 -8.78 2.07
CA GLY A 172 -1.90 -8.71 3.27
C GLY A 172 -1.10 -8.30 4.51
N ALA A 173 0.10 -8.86 4.69
CA ALA A 173 0.97 -8.51 5.81
C ALA A 173 1.44 -7.05 5.75
N PHE A 174 1.85 -6.55 4.58
CA PHE A 174 2.27 -5.16 4.40
C PHE A 174 1.11 -4.17 4.61
N VAL A 175 -0.06 -4.44 4.03
CA VAL A 175 -1.24 -3.57 4.15
C VAL A 175 -1.74 -3.57 5.60
N ALA A 176 -1.81 -4.74 6.24
CA ALA A 176 -2.21 -4.82 7.64
C ALA A 176 -1.22 -4.07 8.56
N ALA A 177 0.09 -4.18 8.31
CA ALA A 177 1.10 -3.44 9.05
C ALA A 177 0.98 -1.92 8.83
N LEU A 178 0.77 -1.49 7.59
CA LEU A 178 0.59 -0.07 7.25
C LEU A 178 -0.65 0.50 7.95
N LEU A 179 -1.80 -0.16 7.84
CA LEU A 179 -3.02 0.27 8.50
C LEU A 179 -2.85 0.32 10.02
N ARG A 180 -2.18 -0.66 10.62
CA ARG A 180 -1.88 -0.65 12.08
C ARG A 180 -0.88 0.42 12.51
N SER A 181 -0.05 0.91 11.61
CA SER A 181 0.87 2.03 11.92
C SER A 181 0.14 3.37 11.98
N VAL A 182 -1.08 3.46 11.45
CA VAL A 182 -1.89 4.70 11.40
C VAL A 182 -3.17 4.60 12.24
N LEU A 183 -3.72 3.39 12.40
CA LEU A 183 -4.93 3.10 13.17
C LEU A 183 -4.61 2.60 14.58
N PHE A 184 -5.59 2.68 15.48
CA PHE A 184 -5.46 2.19 16.84
C PHE A 184 -5.75 0.68 16.91
N GLU A 185 -5.32 0.03 18.00
CA GLU A 185 -5.53 -1.42 18.19
C GLU A 185 -7.01 -1.84 18.11
N ARG A 186 -7.94 -0.98 18.56
CA ARG A 186 -9.39 -1.23 18.50
C ARG A 186 -9.95 -1.33 17.07
N ASP A 187 -9.17 -0.89 16.08
CA ASP A 187 -9.56 -0.85 14.68
C ASP A 187 -9.23 -2.15 13.93
N ASP A 188 -8.88 -3.24 14.65
CA ASP A 188 -8.70 -4.58 14.07
C ASP A 188 -9.82 -4.99 13.10
N PRO A 189 -11.13 -4.71 13.34
CA PRO A 189 -12.19 -4.95 12.35
C PRO A 189 -11.96 -4.22 11.02
N LEU A 190 -11.56 -2.96 11.07
CA LEU A 190 -11.31 -2.15 9.88
C LEU A 190 -10.09 -2.69 9.12
N VAL A 191 -9.02 -3.05 9.84
CA VAL A 191 -7.82 -3.67 9.25
C VAL A 191 -8.20 -4.98 8.56
N MET A 192 -8.93 -5.86 9.26
CA MET A 192 -9.29 -7.18 8.74
C MET A 192 -10.19 -7.09 7.51
N LEU A 193 -11.22 -6.25 7.54
CA LEU A 193 -12.13 -6.05 6.39
C LEU A 193 -11.40 -5.43 5.20
N THR A 194 -10.58 -4.39 5.42
CA THR A 194 -9.83 -3.72 4.35
C THR A 194 -8.83 -4.66 3.69
N VAL A 195 -8.07 -5.42 4.48
CA VAL A 195 -7.14 -6.43 3.97
C VAL A 195 -7.89 -7.53 3.24
N GLY A 196 -9.04 -7.97 3.76
CA GLY A 196 -9.90 -8.98 3.12
C GLY A 196 -10.38 -8.56 1.75
N LEU A 197 -10.93 -7.35 1.63
CA LEU A 197 -11.42 -6.81 0.35
C LEU A 197 -10.28 -6.58 -0.64
N LEU A 198 -9.11 -6.13 -0.19
CA LEU A 198 -7.96 -5.91 -1.05
C LEU A 198 -7.37 -7.24 -1.57
N LEU A 199 -7.22 -8.25 -0.70
CA LEU A 199 -6.73 -9.56 -1.13
C LEU A 199 -7.74 -10.28 -2.02
N TRP A 200 -9.04 -10.04 -1.81
CA TRP A 200 -10.06 -10.50 -2.74
C TRP A 200 -9.87 -9.86 -4.11
N LEU A 201 -9.73 -8.54 -4.19
CA LEU A 201 -9.42 -7.84 -5.43
C LEU A 201 -8.22 -8.47 -6.12
N PHE A 202 -7.09 -8.62 -5.43
CA PHE A 202 -5.87 -9.20 -5.99
C PHE A 202 -5.98 -10.65 -6.44
N PHE A 203 -6.83 -11.45 -5.79
CA PHE A 203 -7.12 -12.79 -6.25
C PHE A 203 -7.93 -12.76 -7.55
N GLU A 204 -8.97 -11.93 -7.62
CA GLU A 204 -9.83 -11.80 -8.80
C GLU A 204 -9.08 -11.28 -10.02
N LEU A 205 -8.03 -10.46 -9.84
CA LEU A 205 -7.18 -10.00 -10.93
C LEU A 205 -6.45 -11.14 -11.69
N ASP A 206 -6.38 -12.35 -11.09
CA ASP A 206 -5.59 -13.50 -11.56
C ASP A 206 -4.23 -13.08 -12.15
N PRO A 207 -3.41 -12.35 -11.38
CA PRO A 207 -2.20 -11.76 -11.94
C PRO A 207 -1.23 -12.88 -12.34
N SER A 208 -0.55 -12.72 -13.47
CA SER A 208 0.48 -13.66 -13.95
C SER A 208 1.75 -13.62 -13.09
N VAL A 209 1.61 -14.04 -11.83
CA VAL A 209 2.63 -13.97 -10.80
C VAL A 209 3.53 -15.19 -10.89
N THR A 210 4.84 -14.95 -10.92
CA THR A 210 5.84 -16.02 -10.84
C THR A 210 6.52 -16.01 -9.49
N ALA A 211 6.86 -17.19 -8.96
CA ALA A 211 7.58 -17.31 -7.69
C ALA A 211 8.87 -16.48 -7.69
N ARG A 212 9.58 -16.44 -8.83
CA ARG A 212 10.79 -15.63 -9.01
C ARG A 212 10.52 -14.14 -8.78
N ARG A 213 9.45 -13.58 -9.38
CA ARG A 213 9.10 -12.16 -9.21
C ARG A 213 8.78 -11.84 -7.74
N VAL A 214 7.98 -12.68 -7.08
CA VAL A 214 7.59 -12.47 -5.67
C VAL A 214 8.79 -12.54 -4.73
N VAL A 215 9.66 -13.55 -4.89
CA VAL A 215 10.85 -13.70 -4.04
C VAL A 215 11.81 -12.53 -4.21
N ILE A 216 12.04 -12.07 -5.45
CA ILE A 216 12.87 -10.88 -5.70
C ILE A 216 12.21 -9.63 -5.11
N ALA A 217 10.90 -9.45 -5.28
CA ALA A 217 10.17 -8.33 -4.71
C ALA A 217 10.27 -8.30 -3.17
N LEU A 218 10.14 -9.45 -2.51
CA LEU A 218 10.34 -9.58 -1.06
C LEU A 218 11.76 -9.23 -0.64
N ALA A 219 12.78 -9.73 -1.35
CA ALA A 219 14.18 -9.42 -1.05
C ALA A 219 14.48 -7.92 -1.20
N VAL A 220 14.01 -7.31 -2.29
CA VAL A 220 14.17 -5.87 -2.56
C VAL A 220 13.46 -5.04 -1.49
N THR A 221 12.24 -5.40 -1.11
CA THR A 221 11.47 -4.63 -0.12
C THR A 221 12.00 -4.77 1.29
N VAL A 222 12.51 -5.93 1.68
CA VAL A 222 13.25 -6.10 2.95
C VAL A 222 14.50 -5.21 2.96
N LEU A 223 15.25 -5.17 1.85
CA LEU A 223 16.42 -4.29 1.73
C LEU A 223 16.02 -2.81 1.83
N LEU A 224 15.00 -2.37 1.09
CA LEU A 224 14.53 -0.98 1.12
C LEU A 224 14.01 -0.58 2.50
N GLY A 225 13.23 -1.45 3.16
CA GLY A 225 12.77 -1.20 4.52
C GLY A 225 13.94 -1.12 5.51
N TYR A 226 14.91 -2.03 5.41
CA TYR A 226 16.11 -1.99 6.26
C TYR A 226 16.93 -0.72 6.04
N LEU A 227 17.15 -0.32 4.78
CA LEU A 227 17.89 0.91 4.47
C LEU A 227 17.14 2.14 4.99
N SER A 228 15.81 2.20 4.83
CA SER A 228 15.00 3.30 5.34
C SER A 228 15.10 3.44 6.86
N TYR A 229 15.15 2.32 7.57
CA TYR A 229 15.35 2.28 9.02
C TYR A 229 16.78 2.62 9.43
N ALA A 230 17.79 2.03 8.77
CA ALA A 230 19.19 2.20 9.13
C ALA A 230 19.71 3.62 8.85
N LEU A 231 19.14 4.29 7.86
CA LEU A 231 19.49 5.66 7.47
C LEU A 231 18.55 6.72 8.07
N ASP A 232 17.53 6.30 8.83
CA ASP A 232 16.50 7.15 9.42
C ASP A 232 15.85 8.12 8.40
N THR A 233 15.62 7.63 7.18
CA THR A 233 15.22 8.47 6.05
C THR A 233 13.71 8.65 5.91
N ALA A 234 12.89 7.92 6.67
CA ALA A 234 11.44 8.01 6.58
C ALA A 234 10.75 7.55 7.87
N SER A 235 9.59 8.15 8.15
CA SER A 235 8.66 7.66 9.18
C SER A 235 8.23 6.20 8.93
N LEU A 236 7.84 5.48 9.97
CA LEU A 236 7.37 4.09 9.87
C LEU A 236 6.23 3.91 8.84
N PRO A 237 5.15 4.72 8.83
CA PRO A 237 4.13 4.63 7.79
C PRO A 237 4.70 4.90 6.39
N GLY A 238 5.60 5.87 6.25
CA GLY A 238 6.23 6.21 4.96
C GLY A 238 7.09 5.07 4.42
N MET A 239 7.86 4.43 5.28
CA MET A 239 8.63 3.22 4.96
C MET A 239 7.71 2.07 4.50
N LEU A 240 6.62 1.80 5.23
CA LEU A 240 5.66 0.76 4.86
C LEU A 240 4.94 1.06 3.55
N THR A 241 4.57 2.32 3.30
CA THR A 241 4.02 2.77 2.01
C THR A 241 5.03 2.53 0.89
N GLY A 242 6.28 2.94 1.03
CA GLY A 242 7.33 2.71 0.02
C GLY A 242 7.59 1.22 -0.25
N VAL A 243 7.63 0.40 0.81
CA VAL A 243 7.75 -1.06 0.73
C VAL A 243 6.57 -1.67 -0.02
N LEU A 244 5.33 -1.30 0.33
CA LEU A 244 4.12 -1.82 -0.32
C LEU A 244 4.08 -1.43 -1.80
N LEU A 245 4.33 -0.15 -2.11
CA LEU A 245 4.36 0.35 -3.49
C LEU A 245 5.42 -0.38 -4.33
N SER A 246 6.61 -0.57 -3.78
CA SER A 246 7.69 -1.31 -4.44
C SER A 246 7.31 -2.77 -4.67
N PHE A 247 6.73 -3.44 -3.66
CA PHE A 247 6.28 -4.81 -3.75
C PHE A 247 5.25 -4.99 -4.89
N LEU A 248 4.18 -4.21 -4.85
CA LEU A 248 3.08 -4.29 -5.81
C LEU A 248 3.57 -3.95 -7.23
N THR A 249 4.41 -2.93 -7.37
CA THR A 249 4.94 -2.53 -8.69
C THR A 249 5.80 -3.64 -9.32
N ILE A 250 6.67 -4.29 -8.54
CA ILE A 250 7.50 -5.40 -9.05
C ILE A 250 6.64 -6.60 -9.44
N VAL A 251 5.66 -6.97 -8.60
CA VAL A 251 4.87 -8.18 -8.83
C VAL A 251 3.86 -8.01 -9.96
N LEU A 252 3.15 -6.87 -10.00
CA LEU A 252 2.08 -6.60 -10.96
C LEU A 252 2.59 -5.99 -12.27
N GLY A 253 3.51 -5.02 -12.22
CA GLY A 253 4.04 -4.33 -13.41
C GLY A 253 5.37 -4.90 -13.92
N GLY A 254 6.23 -5.37 -13.01
CA GLY A 254 7.55 -5.91 -13.34
C GLY A 254 8.71 -4.93 -13.07
N PHE A 255 9.92 -5.36 -13.42
CA PHE A 255 11.15 -4.64 -13.03
C PHE A 255 11.33 -3.27 -13.68
N GLY A 256 10.84 -3.06 -14.91
CA GLY A 256 10.94 -1.75 -15.57
C GLY A 256 10.04 -0.69 -14.93
N TRP A 257 8.83 -1.08 -14.52
CA TRP A 257 7.91 -0.23 -13.75
C TRP A 257 8.53 0.17 -12.42
N PHE A 258 9.11 -0.81 -11.72
CA PHE A 258 9.83 -0.58 -10.47
C PHE A 258 11.06 0.33 -10.67
N ALA A 259 11.82 0.16 -11.76
CA ALA A 259 13.00 0.97 -12.06
C ALA A 259 12.64 2.47 -12.17
N MET A 260 11.52 2.82 -12.80
CA MET A 260 11.04 4.20 -12.84
C MET A 260 10.68 4.71 -11.44
N LEU A 261 9.90 3.93 -10.68
CA LEU A 261 9.44 4.32 -9.35
C LEU A 261 10.60 4.50 -8.35
N ILE A 262 11.54 3.55 -8.30
CA ILE A 262 12.69 3.63 -7.39
C ILE A 262 13.67 4.74 -7.81
N THR A 263 13.77 5.04 -9.12
CA THR A 263 14.56 6.18 -9.59
C THR A 263 13.97 7.49 -9.10
N PHE A 264 12.65 7.64 -9.17
CA PHE A 264 11.97 8.79 -8.59
C PHE A 264 12.25 8.92 -7.09
N PHE A 265 12.05 7.86 -6.30
CA PHE A 265 12.30 7.94 -4.85
C PHE A 265 13.77 8.20 -4.52
N GLY A 266 14.69 7.51 -5.21
CA GLY A 266 16.13 7.64 -4.97
C GLY A 266 16.68 9.00 -5.38
N LEU A 267 16.48 9.40 -6.63
CA LEU A 267 16.98 10.68 -7.13
C LEU A 267 16.21 11.87 -6.58
N GLY A 268 14.90 11.74 -6.38
CA GLY A 268 14.08 12.76 -5.72
C GLY A 268 14.58 13.03 -4.30
N GLY A 269 14.75 11.99 -3.47
CA GLY A 269 15.29 12.15 -2.12
C GLY A 269 16.72 12.70 -2.09
N LEU A 270 17.58 12.30 -3.03
CA LEU A 270 18.94 12.87 -3.16
C LEU A 270 18.90 14.35 -3.57
N SER A 271 17.96 14.75 -4.44
CA SER A 271 17.81 16.14 -4.87
C SER A 271 17.35 17.05 -3.73
N THR A 272 16.49 16.56 -2.82
CA THR A 272 16.09 17.29 -1.62
C THR A 272 17.28 17.59 -0.72
N LYS A 273 18.17 16.61 -0.52
CA LYS A 273 19.39 16.78 0.29
C LYS A 273 20.50 17.60 -0.40
N TYR A 274 20.42 17.80 -1.72
CA TYR A 274 21.41 18.60 -2.43
C TYR A 274 21.38 20.06 -1.95
N ARG A 275 22.52 20.55 -1.44
CA ARG A 275 22.67 21.91 -0.88
C ARG A 275 21.59 22.27 0.16
N TYR A 276 21.30 21.34 1.06
CA TYR A 276 20.27 21.52 2.09
C TYR A 276 20.46 22.79 2.93
N ASP A 277 21.69 23.10 3.36
CA ASP A 277 21.99 24.31 4.15
C ASP A 277 21.62 25.61 3.39
N GLU A 278 21.89 25.68 2.08
CA GLU A 278 21.51 26.84 1.25
C GLU A 278 19.99 26.97 1.12
N LYS A 279 19.28 25.84 1.06
CA LYS A 279 17.80 25.82 1.03
C LYS A 279 17.20 26.22 2.37
N LEU A 280 17.83 25.84 3.48
CA LEU A 280 17.43 26.24 4.83
C LEU A 280 17.57 27.76 5.00
N ASP A 281 18.70 28.33 4.61
CA ASP A 281 18.95 29.78 4.68
C ASP A 281 17.94 30.58 3.83
N ARG A 282 17.46 29.99 2.74
CA ARG A 282 16.44 30.57 1.85
C ARG A 282 15.00 30.31 2.31
N GLY A 283 14.78 29.52 3.37
CA GLY A 283 13.44 29.17 3.85
C GLY A 283 12.65 28.23 2.94
N ILE A 284 13.31 27.52 2.03
CA ILE A 284 12.71 26.62 1.03
C ILE A 284 13.07 25.14 1.24
N ALA A 285 13.77 24.83 2.32
CA ALA A 285 14.12 23.46 2.65
C ALA A 285 12.87 22.66 3.02
N GLU A 286 12.78 21.44 2.49
CA GLU A 286 11.79 20.48 2.92
C GLU A 286 11.95 20.19 4.43
N GLU A 287 10.82 20.07 5.12
CA GLU A 287 10.77 19.72 6.53
C GLU A 287 11.43 18.34 6.80
N ASN A 288 11.73 18.04 8.07
CA ASN A 288 12.33 16.76 8.50
C ASN A 288 13.70 16.45 7.85
N ASP A 289 14.63 17.42 7.79
CA ASP A 289 15.98 17.21 7.24
C ASP A 289 15.98 16.71 5.78
N GLY A 290 14.97 17.13 5.02
CA GLY A 290 14.77 16.71 3.63
C GLY A 290 14.07 15.37 3.45
N ALA A 291 13.55 14.76 4.52
CA ALA A 291 12.82 13.51 4.46
C ALA A 291 11.33 13.73 4.13
N ARG A 292 10.86 13.16 3.02
CA ARG A 292 9.45 13.23 2.64
C ARG A 292 8.57 12.39 3.58
N GLY A 293 7.55 13.04 4.15
CA GLY A 293 6.53 12.38 4.96
C GLY A 293 5.70 11.35 4.17
N SER A 294 5.06 10.42 4.89
CA SER A 294 4.22 9.37 4.30
C SER A 294 3.09 9.91 3.40
N GLY A 295 2.51 11.05 3.77
CA GLY A 295 1.48 11.73 2.99
C GLY A 295 1.99 12.22 1.64
N ASN A 296 3.21 12.78 1.57
CA ASN A 296 3.82 13.24 0.32
C ASN A 296 4.22 12.05 -0.58
N VAL A 297 4.69 10.95 0.02
CA VAL A 297 5.00 9.70 -0.71
C VAL A 297 3.73 9.10 -1.33
N LEU A 298 2.65 9.01 -0.55
CA LEU A 298 1.38 8.47 -1.02
C LEU A 298 0.75 9.37 -2.09
N ALA A 299 0.68 10.69 -1.85
CA ALA A 299 0.10 11.66 -2.79
C ALA A 299 0.74 11.59 -4.18
N ASN A 300 2.07 11.51 -4.23
CA ASN A 300 2.82 11.42 -5.49
C ASN A 300 2.70 10.05 -6.18
N SER A 301 2.33 9.00 -5.45
CA SER A 301 2.39 7.63 -5.96
C SER A 301 1.03 6.97 -6.12
N ILE A 302 -0.06 7.54 -5.60
CA ILE A 302 -1.38 6.90 -5.62
C ILE A 302 -1.92 6.70 -7.05
N VAL A 303 -1.65 7.66 -7.94
CA VAL A 303 -2.04 7.58 -9.36
C VAL A 303 -1.26 6.46 -10.05
N ALA A 304 0.05 6.37 -9.79
CA ALA A 304 0.89 5.29 -10.30
C ALA A 304 0.45 3.92 -9.73
N LEU A 305 0.15 3.83 -8.43
CA LEU A 305 -0.37 2.62 -7.81
C LEU A 305 -1.68 2.16 -8.47
N PHE A 306 -2.61 3.08 -8.67
CA PHE A 306 -3.85 2.79 -9.37
C PHE A 306 -3.57 2.27 -10.78
N ALA A 307 -2.68 2.93 -11.53
CA ALA A 307 -2.34 2.55 -12.88
C ALA A 307 -1.73 1.14 -12.95
N VAL A 308 -0.82 0.75 -12.05
CA VAL A 308 -0.24 -0.61 -12.08
C VAL A 308 -1.26 -1.69 -11.70
N VAL A 309 -2.17 -1.41 -10.77
CA VAL A 309 -3.26 -2.33 -10.43
C VAL A 309 -4.25 -2.46 -11.58
N ALA A 310 -4.62 -1.34 -12.22
CA ALA A 310 -5.51 -1.34 -13.37
C ALA A 310 -4.88 -2.03 -14.59
N ALA A 311 -3.56 -1.90 -14.80
CA ALA A 311 -2.83 -2.64 -15.81
C ALA A 311 -2.91 -4.15 -15.57
N ALA A 312 -2.80 -4.60 -14.31
CA ALA A 312 -2.97 -6.02 -13.97
C ALA A 312 -4.40 -6.53 -14.17
N ALA A 313 -5.41 -5.65 -14.05
CA ALA A 313 -6.81 -5.98 -14.36
C ALA A 313 -7.10 -6.04 -15.87
N SER A 314 -6.18 -5.58 -16.70
CA SER A 314 -6.35 -5.34 -18.12
C SER A 314 -5.66 -6.44 -18.95
N PRO A 315 -6.25 -6.92 -20.06
CA PRO A 315 -7.58 -6.62 -20.57
C PRO A 315 -8.69 -7.53 -19.98
N SER A 316 -8.32 -8.47 -19.10
CA SER A 316 -9.18 -9.58 -18.67
C SER A 316 -10.46 -9.15 -17.94
N HIS A 317 -10.37 -8.12 -17.10
CA HIS A 317 -11.50 -7.60 -16.32
C HIS A 317 -11.94 -6.21 -16.78
N ILE A 318 -11.06 -5.48 -17.46
CA ILE A 318 -11.31 -4.14 -18.00
C ILE A 318 -10.94 -4.19 -19.48
N ALA A 319 -11.91 -3.96 -20.37
CA ALA A 319 -11.72 -3.96 -21.83
C ALA A 319 -10.98 -2.69 -22.33
N VAL A 320 -9.83 -2.42 -21.74
CA VAL A 320 -8.92 -1.31 -22.03
C VAL A 320 -7.56 -1.94 -22.36
N ASP A 321 -6.73 -1.24 -23.13
CA ASP A 321 -5.38 -1.73 -23.42
C ASP A 321 -4.46 -1.51 -22.20
N PRO A 322 -3.74 -2.54 -21.70
CA PRO A 322 -2.80 -2.38 -20.58
C PRO A 322 -1.72 -1.32 -20.83
N LEU A 323 -1.38 -1.03 -22.09
CA LEU A 323 -0.43 0.00 -22.47
C LEU A 323 -0.91 1.41 -22.09
N LEU A 324 -2.22 1.67 -22.07
CA LEU A 324 -2.74 2.96 -21.58
C LEU A 324 -2.43 3.16 -20.10
N PHE A 325 -2.59 2.11 -19.30
CA PHE A 325 -2.24 2.16 -17.88
C PHE A 325 -0.73 2.27 -17.66
N PHE A 326 0.09 1.70 -18.56
CA PHE A 326 1.52 1.95 -18.56
C PHE A 326 1.86 3.42 -18.76
N TYR A 327 1.29 4.09 -19.76
CA TYR A 327 1.55 5.52 -19.97
C TYR A 327 0.96 6.40 -18.85
N ALA A 328 -0.15 5.99 -18.24
CA ALA A 328 -0.67 6.63 -17.03
C ALA A 328 0.33 6.52 -15.87
N PHE A 329 0.88 5.32 -15.64
CA PHE A 329 1.91 5.08 -14.62
C PHE A 329 3.18 5.89 -14.87
N ALA A 330 3.76 5.74 -16.06
CA ALA A 330 5.02 6.39 -16.42
C ALA A 330 4.87 7.91 -16.43
N GLY A 331 3.73 8.43 -16.91
CA GLY A 331 3.41 9.85 -16.88
C GLY A 331 3.27 10.40 -15.46
N ALA A 332 2.59 9.69 -14.55
CA ALA A 332 2.49 10.10 -13.15
C ALA A 332 3.86 10.11 -12.44
N VAL A 333 4.68 9.08 -12.64
CA VAL A 333 6.03 9.01 -12.06
C VAL A 333 6.94 10.10 -12.67
N ALA A 334 6.83 10.35 -13.97
CA ALA A 334 7.56 11.43 -14.63
C ALA A 334 7.15 12.80 -14.08
N ALA A 335 5.86 13.05 -13.85
CA ALA A 335 5.38 14.28 -13.24
C ALA A 335 5.95 14.50 -11.84
N ALA A 336 5.85 13.49 -10.97
CA ALA A 336 6.39 13.58 -9.61
C ALA A 336 7.91 13.85 -9.60
N MET A 337 8.65 13.20 -10.50
CA MET A 337 10.10 13.42 -10.67
C MET A 337 10.43 14.81 -11.23
N THR A 338 9.66 15.26 -12.22
CA THR A 338 9.83 16.58 -12.85
C THR A 338 9.58 17.69 -11.86
N ASP A 339 8.48 17.59 -11.11
CA ASP A 339 8.12 18.55 -10.07
C ASP A 339 9.21 18.64 -9.00
N THR A 340 9.64 17.48 -8.48
CA THR A 340 10.72 17.40 -7.48
C THR A 340 12.00 18.04 -7.99
N PHE A 341 12.45 17.73 -9.21
CA PHE A 341 13.65 18.36 -9.74
C PHE A 341 13.46 19.87 -9.99
N SER A 342 12.27 20.27 -10.43
CA SER A 342 11.95 21.67 -10.68
C SER A 342 12.01 22.51 -9.41
N SER A 343 11.37 22.07 -8.33
CA SER A 343 11.36 22.77 -7.05
C SER A 343 12.73 22.75 -6.37
N GLU A 344 13.38 21.58 -6.29
CA GLU A 344 14.62 21.39 -5.53
C GLU A 344 15.83 22.08 -6.16
N PHE A 345 15.93 22.08 -7.50
CA PHE A 345 16.99 22.82 -8.19
C PHE A 345 16.58 24.25 -8.53
N GLY A 346 15.31 24.48 -8.86
CA GLY A 346 14.81 25.80 -9.25
C GLY A 346 14.77 26.80 -8.10
N GLY A 347 14.48 26.34 -6.87
CA GLY A 347 14.44 27.18 -5.67
C GLY A 347 15.80 27.78 -5.28
N LEU A 348 16.90 27.21 -5.75
CA LEU A 348 18.26 27.73 -5.53
C LEU A 348 18.57 28.99 -6.38
N TYR A 349 17.67 29.37 -7.29
CA TYR A 349 17.88 30.50 -8.20
C TYR A 349 16.93 31.66 -7.92
N ASP A 350 17.42 32.87 -8.13
CA ASP A 350 16.68 34.10 -7.85
C ASP A 350 15.77 34.52 -9.01
N ASN A 351 14.87 35.46 -8.73
CA ASN A 351 13.88 36.00 -9.67
C ASN A 351 12.88 34.97 -10.23
N PRO A 352 12.29 34.08 -9.39
CA PRO A 352 11.18 33.25 -9.86
C PRO A 352 10.02 34.13 -10.30
N ARG A 353 9.23 33.63 -11.25
CA ARG A 353 8.06 34.33 -11.78
C ARG A 353 6.82 33.50 -11.53
N LEU A 354 5.76 34.13 -11.03
CA LEU A 354 4.49 33.45 -10.81
C LEU A 354 3.93 32.96 -12.15
N ILE A 355 3.58 31.67 -12.27
CA ILE A 355 3.17 31.07 -13.54
C ILE A 355 1.93 31.74 -14.17
N THR A 356 1.05 32.31 -13.35
CA THR A 356 -0.21 32.93 -13.80
C THR A 356 -0.04 34.37 -14.31
N THR A 357 0.90 35.14 -13.74
CA THR A 357 1.05 36.58 -14.04
C THR A 357 2.41 36.94 -14.65
N LEU A 358 3.37 36.02 -14.61
CA LEU A 358 4.77 36.19 -15.01
C LEU A 358 5.52 37.31 -14.26
N ARG A 359 4.95 37.79 -13.15
CA ARG A 359 5.56 38.80 -12.28
C ARG A 359 6.61 38.15 -11.36
N PRO A 360 7.71 38.84 -11.06
CA PRO A 360 8.68 38.37 -10.08
C PRO A 360 8.03 38.15 -8.72
N VAL A 361 8.39 37.05 -8.06
CA VAL A 361 7.97 36.69 -6.69
C VAL A 361 9.19 36.27 -5.88
N GLU A 362 9.01 36.04 -4.58
CA GLU A 362 10.09 35.56 -3.71
C GLU A 362 10.37 34.06 -3.98
N PRO A 363 11.63 33.60 -3.88
CA PRO A 363 11.95 32.17 -3.89
C PRO A 363 11.10 31.39 -2.88
N GLY A 364 10.59 30.23 -3.29
CA GLY A 364 9.69 29.41 -2.48
C GLY A 364 8.22 29.81 -2.52
N THR A 365 7.84 30.83 -3.28
CA THR A 365 6.41 31.15 -3.49
C THR A 365 5.73 30.04 -4.30
N ASP A 366 4.60 29.52 -3.83
CA ASP A 366 3.80 28.52 -4.54
C ASP A 366 3.43 29.00 -5.96
N GLY A 367 3.73 28.15 -6.95
CA GLY A 367 3.58 28.46 -8.37
C GLY A 367 4.60 29.45 -8.95
N GLY A 368 5.66 29.77 -8.20
CA GLY A 368 6.83 30.49 -8.68
C GLY A 368 7.74 29.58 -9.52
N VAL A 369 8.03 29.99 -10.76
CA VAL A 369 8.80 29.19 -11.72
C VAL A 369 10.09 29.90 -12.12
N THR A 370 11.19 29.13 -12.18
CA THR A 370 12.47 29.54 -12.75
C THR A 370 12.77 28.73 -14.01
N TRP A 371 13.53 29.28 -14.96
CA TRP A 371 13.91 28.54 -16.17
C TRP A 371 14.86 27.37 -15.84
N GLN A 372 15.64 27.51 -14.77
CA GLN A 372 16.50 26.45 -14.24
C GLN A 372 15.67 25.31 -13.67
N GLY A 373 14.60 25.62 -12.93
CA GLY A 373 13.63 24.62 -12.46
C GLY A 373 13.00 23.87 -13.62
N VAL A 374 12.52 24.59 -14.65
CA VAL A 374 11.98 23.96 -15.88
C VAL A 374 13.00 23.04 -16.56
N ALA A 375 14.26 23.47 -16.68
CA ALA A 375 15.31 22.66 -17.28
C ALA A 375 15.63 21.42 -16.44
N ALA A 376 15.72 21.56 -15.11
CA ALA A 376 15.95 20.45 -14.19
C ALA A 376 14.79 19.46 -14.21
N GLY A 377 13.55 19.96 -14.19
CA GLY A 377 12.34 19.14 -14.35
C GLY A 377 12.36 18.35 -15.66
N ALA A 378 12.69 18.99 -16.79
CA ALA A 378 12.80 18.32 -18.08
C ALA A 378 13.85 17.19 -18.08
N VAL A 379 14.98 17.37 -17.36
CA VAL A 379 15.96 16.30 -17.14
C VAL A 379 15.33 15.15 -16.34
N GLY A 380 14.58 15.45 -15.27
CA GLY A 380 13.84 14.45 -14.49
C GLY A 380 12.85 13.64 -15.34
N ALA A 381 12.04 14.31 -16.15
CA ALA A 381 11.12 13.67 -17.10
C ALA A 381 11.88 12.78 -18.11
N GLY A 382 12.99 13.28 -18.65
CA GLY A 382 13.86 12.57 -19.59
C GLY A 382 14.49 11.30 -18.99
N ILE A 383 14.85 11.31 -17.70
CA ILE A 383 15.36 10.13 -17.00
C ILE A 383 14.28 9.03 -16.96
N ILE A 384 13.05 9.38 -16.55
CA ILE A 384 11.95 8.41 -16.48
C ILE A 384 11.58 7.88 -17.87
N ALA A 385 11.48 8.77 -18.87
CA ALA A 385 11.25 8.38 -20.26
C ALA A 385 12.37 7.48 -20.83
N GLY A 386 13.63 7.73 -20.46
CA GLY A 386 14.77 6.91 -20.84
C GLY A 386 14.72 5.52 -20.22
N ILE A 387 14.36 5.41 -18.93
CA ILE A 387 14.17 4.11 -18.27
C ILE A 387 13.03 3.34 -18.92
N ALA A 388 11.91 4.00 -19.22
CA ALA A 388 10.81 3.40 -19.96
C ALA A 388 11.28 2.84 -21.32
N ALA A 389 12.02 3.64 -22.10
CA ALA A 389 12.55 3.24 -23.40
C ALA A 389 13.52 2.04 -23.34
N LEU A 390 14.30 1.94 -22.26
CA LEU A 390 15.30 0.87 -22.08
C LEU A 390 14.70 -0.41 -21.52
N THR A 391 13.59 -0.32 -20.78
CA THR A 391 13.03 -1.45 -20.04
C THR A 391 11.71 -1.95 -20.62
N GLN A 392 11.05 -1.17 -21.46
CA GLN A 392 9.77 -1.49 -22.08
C GLN A 392 9.87 -1.37 -23.60
N ASP A 393 9.06 -2.15 -24.32
CA ASP A 393 9.03 -2.14 -25.79
C ASP A 393 8.15 -0.97 -26.28
N ILE A 394 8.67 0.26 -26.15
CA ILE A 394 7.99 1.48 -26.58
C ILE A 394 8.76 2.21 -27.67
N SER A 395 8.04 2.87 -28.56
CA SER A 395 8.64 3.69 -29.62
C SER A 395 9.27 4.96 -29.06
N THR A 396 10.16 5.58 -29.83
CA THR A 396 10.73 6.91 -29.49
C THR A 396 9.65 7.96 -29.28
N VAL A 397 8.54 7.87 -30.03
CA VAL A 397 7.38 8.74 -29.86
C VAL A 397 6.73 8.50 -28.50
N GLY A 398 6.57 7.23 -28.09
CA GLY A 398 6.11 6.84 -26.76
C GLY A 398 6.96 7.43 -25.63
N SER A 399 8.29 7.37 -25.73
CA SER A 399 9.18 8.01 -24.76
C SER A 399 9.00 9.53 -24.73
N GLY A 400 8.77 10.15 -25.90
CA GLY A 400 8.42 11.57 -26.01
C GLY A 400 7.11 11.92 -25.30
N VAL A 401 6.11 11.03 -25.31
CA VAL A 401 4.87 11.21 -24.55
C VAL A 401 5.14 11.23 -23.05
N ILE A 402 5.96 10.31 -22.53
CA ILE A 402 6.29 10.26 -21.09
C ILE A 402 7.00 11.55 -20.64
N LEU A 403 7.93 12.05 -21.46
CA LEU A 403 8.59 13.33 -21.21
C LEU A 403 7.57 14.47 -21.17
N LEU A 404 6.66 14.53 -22.15
CA LEU A 404 5.59 15.53 -22.20
C LEU A 404 4.70 15.46 -20.95
N CYS A 405 4.34 14.26 -20.48
CA CYS A 405 3.56 14.08 -19.26
C CYS A 405 4.25 14.72 -18.05
N GLY A 406 5.57 14.54 -17.92
CA GLY A 406 6.35 15.20 -16.86
C GLY A 406 6.20 16.72 -16.90
N LEU A 407 6.37 17.32 -18.08
CA LEU A 407 6.22 18.77 -18.28
C LEU A 407 4.80 19.27 -18.05
N VAL A 408 3.78 18.50 -18.44
CA VAL A 408 2.38 18.80 -18.14
C VAL A 408 2.15 18.77 -16.63
N GLY A 409 2.65 17.74 -15.95
CA GLY A 409 2.55 17.59 -14.49
C GLY A 409 3.09 18.78 -13.73
N MET A 410 4.35 19.18 -13.97
CA MET A 410 4.95 20.35 -13.29
C MET A 410 4.19 21.66 -13.58
N THR A 411 3.63 21.80 -14.79
CA THR A 411 2.90 23.01 -15.19
C THR A 411 1.57 23.06 -14.44
N VAL A 412 0.87 21.93 -14.35
CA VAL A 412 -0.38 21.82 -13.59
C VAL A 412 -0.12 22.04 -12.10
N ASP A 413 0.94 21.46 -11.56
CA ASP A 413 1.35 21.67 -10.16
C ASP A 413 1.51 23.15 -9.84
N SER A 414 2.37 23.85 -10.59
CA SER A 414 2.59 25.30 -10.41
C SER A 414 1.33 26.14 -10.58
N LEU A 415 0.43 25.77 -11.51
CA LEU A 415 -0.84 26.47 -11.70
C LEU A 415 -1.78 26.28 -10.50
N LEU A 416 -1.87 25.06 -9.97
CA LEU A 416 -2.70 24.74 -8.82
C LEU A 416 -2.12 25.37 -7.54
N GLY A 417 -0.80 25.33 -7.37
CA GLY A 417 -0.08 26.05 -6.30
C GLY A 417 -0.41 27.54 -6.30
N ALA A 418 -0.36 28.20 -7.46
CA ALA A 418 -0.66 29.63 -7.56
C ALA A 418 -2.13 30.01 -7.37
N THR A 419 -3.08 29.06 -7.43
CA THR A 419 -4.53 29.39 -7.53
C THR A 419 -5.39 28.82 -6.41
N VAL A 420 -5.14 27.59 -5.98
CA VAL A 420 -6.04 26.85 -5.09
C VAL A 420 -5.34 26.26 -3.87
N GLU A 421 -4.01 26.18 -3.87
CA GLU A 421 -3.25 25.72 -2.71
C GLU A 421 -3.45 26.64 -1.50
N GLY A 422 -3.56 26.05 -0.31
CA GLY A 422 -3.82 26.74 0.96
C GLY A 422 -5.27 27.19 1.18
N SER A 423 -6.05 27.36 0.10
CA SER A 423 -7.46 27.77 0.18
C SER A 423 -8.45 26.62 0.04
N VAL A 424 -8.20 25.71 -0.91
CA VAL A 424 -9.12 24.58 -1.23
C VAL A 424 -8.44 23.24 -0.99
N VAL A 425 -7.16 23.12 -1.36
CA VAL A 425 -6.38 21.89 -1.24
C VAL A 425 -5.02 22.20 -0.60
N GLY A 426 -4.47 21.24 0.15
CA GLY A 426 -3.07 21.31 0.59
C GLY A 426 -2.12 20.73 -0.46
N ASN A 427 -0.82 20.89 -0.24
CA ASN A 427 0.27 20.39 -1.09
C ASN A 427 0.09 18.92 -1.55
N GLN A 428 -0.32 18.02 -0.65
CA GLN A 428 -0.59 16.61 -1.01
C GLN A 428 -1.72 16.46 -2.04
N GLY A 429 -2.74 17.31 -1.97
CA GLY A 429 -3.83 17.32 -2.95
C GLY A 429 -3.36 17.85 -4.31
N VAL A 430 -2.52 18.89 -4.31
CA VAL A 430 -1.93 19.48 -5.53
C VAL A 430 -1.07 18.45 -6.26
N ASN A 431 -0.14 17.80 -5.54
CA ASN A 431 0.70 16.72 -6.08
C ASN A 431 -0.12 15.57 -6.70
N MET A 432 -1.17 15.13 -6.02
CA MET A 432 -2.06 14.08 -6.54
C MET A 432 -2.77 14.53 -7.83
N LEU A 433 -3.24 15.77 -7.90
CA LEU A 433 -3.90 16.31 -9.08
C LEU A 433 -2.94 16.52 -10.25
N ALA A 434 -1.71 16.97 -9.99
CA ALA A 434 -0.67 17.14 -10.99
C ALA A 434 -0.27 15.80 -11.62
N THR A 435 -0.03 14.78 -10.79
CA THR A 435 0.29 13.42 -11.27
C THR A 435 -0.91 12.77 -12.00
N LEU A 436 -2.14 13.03 -11.57
CA LEU A 436 -3.35 12.61 -12.28
C LEU A 436 -3.47 13.28 -13.65
N ALA A 437 -3.25 14.59 -13.73
CA ALA A 437 -3.31 15.32 -14.99
C ALA A 437 -2.26 14.80 -15.99
N ALA A 438 -1.04 14.51 -15.51
CA ALA A 438 0.00 13.89 -16.32
C ALA A 438 -0.37 12.48 -16.81
N ALA A 439 -0.98 11.66 -15.95
CA ALA A 439 -1.46 10.34 -16.33
C ALA A 439 -2.54 10.41 -17.43
N LEU A 440 -3.51 11.30 -17.26
CA LEU A 440 -4.58 11.52 -18.26
C LEU A 440 -4.03 12.09 -19.57
N ALA A 441 -3.05 12.99 -19.51
CA ALA A 441 -2.37 13.51 -20.69
C ALA A 441 -1.66 12.38 -21.46
N GLY A 442 -0.96 11.49 -20.76
CA GLY A 442 -0.30 10.33 -21.38
C GLY A 442 -1.27 9.43 -22.12
N VAL A 443 -2.37 9.05 -21.46
CA VAL A 443 -3.44 8.26 -22.07
C VAL A 443 -4.03 8.98 -23.29
N GLY A 444 -4.37 10.26 -23.16
CA GLY A 444 -4.97 11.04 -24.25
C GLY A 444 -4.06 11.17 -25.46
N VAL A 445 -2.77 11.48 -25.26
CA VAL A 445 -1.81 11.64 -26.37
C VAL A 445 -1.55 10.31 -27.06
N VAL A 446 -1.44 9.20 -26.32
CA VAL A 446 -1.27 7.85 -26.89
C VAL A 446 -2.43 7.49 -27.82
N LEU A 447 -3.66 7.80 -27.40
CA LEU A 447 -4.86 7.58 -28.21
C LEU A 447 -4.88 8.45 -29.47
N VAL A 448 -4.50 9.73 -29.36
CA VAL A 448 -4.49 10.68 -30.49
C VAL A 448 -3.40 10.34 -31.52
N VAL A 449 -2.23 9.94 -31.06
CA VAL A 449 -1.07 9.64 -31.92
C VAL A 449 -1.13 8.21 -32.48
N GLY A 450 -2.03 7.37 -31.98
CA GLY A 450 -2.22 6.00 -32.45
C GLY A 450 -1.06 5.09 -32.07
N LEU A 451 -0.63 5.16 -30.81
CA LEU A 451 0.48 4.36 -30.26
C LEU A 451 0.03 3.02 -29.65
N LEU A 452 -1.25 2.64 -29.84
CA LEU A 452 -1.82 1.36 -29.41
C LEU A 452 -1.64 0.26 -30.47
#